data_AF-A0A1B7MXR0-F1
#
_entry.id   AF-A0A1B7MXR0-F1
#
_cell.length_a   1.000
_cell.length_b   1.000
_cell.length_c   1.000
_cell.angle_alpha   90.00
_cell.angle_beta   90.00
_cell.angle_gamma   90.00
#
_symmetry.space_group_name_H-M   'P 1'
#
loop_
_entity.id
_entity.type
_entity.pdbx_description
1 polymer ?
#
loop_
_entity_poly.entity_id
_entity_poly.type
_entity_poly.pdbx_seq_one_letter_code
_entity_poly.pdbx_strand_id
1 'polypeptide(L)'
;MSPEDSDFKGRCMYCNTNVGRDKVKTCGRCRLVRYCSKECQVASWKIHKLRCNPNLREKLAKDPVGYALNTALSKWINNWRGELHRWALWAMDLANSPPDQLATHCFVIEIERRMNPPSSLQFFRVSTTCHYIQYF
;
A
#
# COMPACT_ATOMS: atom_id res chain seq x y z
N MET A 1 -13.66 -13.23 5.88
CA MET A 1 -13.24 -12.75 4.55
C MET A 1 -12.45 -13.87 3.91
N SER A 2 -12.85 -14.37 2.74
CA SER A 2 -12.19 -15.53 2.13
C SER A 2 -10.78 -15.14 1.64
N PRO A 3 -9.85 -16.11 1.50
CA PRO A 3 -8.54 -15.85 0.89
C PRO A 3 -8.63 -15.25 -0.52
N GLU A 4 -9.71 -15.56 -1.25
CA GLU A 4 -9.95 -15.14 -2.63
C GLU A 4 -10.38 -13.67 -2.74
N ASP A 5 -11.12 -13.15 -1.75
CA ASP A 5 -11.54 -11.74 -1.69
C ASP A 5 -10.37 -10.76 -1.43
N SER A 6 -9.22 -11.29 -0.99
CA SER A 6 -8.06 -10.52 -0.53
C SER A 6 -6.97 -10.31 -1.59
N ASP A 7 -7.12 -10.83 -2.82
CA ASP A 7 -6.06 -10.75 -3.81
C ASP A 7 -5.91 -9.36 -4.44
N PHE A 8 -5.23 -8.48 -3.72
CA PHE A 8 -4.91 -7.13 -4.17
C PHE A 8 -4.04 -7.09 -5.44
N LYS A 9 -3.42 -8.22 -5.84
CA LYS A 9 -2.64 -8.27 -7.08
C LYS A 9 -3.50 -8.29 -8.34
N GLY A 10 -4.78 -8.68 -8.26
CA GLY A 10 -5.75 -8.61 -9.36
C GLY A 10 -6.51 -7.29 -9.47
N ARG A 11 -6.22 -6.32 -8.59
CA ARG A 11 -6.98 -5.08 -8.46
C ARG A 11 -6.40 -3.94 -9.31
N CYS A 12 -7.27 -3.20 -9.99
CA CYS A 12 -6.91 -1.98 -10.70
C CYS A 12 -6.62 -0.83 -9.72
N MET A 13 -5.50 -0.13 -9.88
CA MET A 13 -5.12 1.01 -9.03
C MET A 13 -6.03 2.23 -9.22
N TYR A 14 -6.74 2.34 -10.34
CA TYR A 14 -7.60 3.49 -10.64
C TYR A 14 -9.05 3.24 -10.19
N CYS A 15 -9.73 2.26 -10.80
CA CYS A 15 -11.15 2.00 -10.53
C CYS A 15 -11.40 1.02 -9.37
N ASN A 16 -10.33 0.50 -8.75
CA ASN A 16 -10.39 -0.43 -7.63
C ASN A 16 -11.10 -1.77 -7.91
N THR A 17 -11.52 -2.06 -9.15
CA THR A 17 -12.12 -3.34 -9.53
C THR A 17 -11.09 -4.47 -9.49
N ASN A 18 -11.45 -5.61 -8.90
CA ASN A 18 -10.68 -6.85 -9.01
C ASN A 18 -11.08 -7.56 -10.30
N VAL A 19 -10.17 -7.59 -11.28
CA VAL A 19 -10.40 -8.28 -12.57
C VAL A 19 -9.61 -9.59 -12.67
N GLY A 20 -8.92 -9.99 -11.59
CA GLY A 20 -8.01 -11.12 -11.55
C GLY A 20 -6.60 -10.78 -12.05
N ARG A 21 -5.61 -11.57 -11.60
CA ARG A 21 -4.18 -11.33 -11.88
C ARG A 21 -3.84 -11.33 -13.37
N ASP A 22 -4.52 -12.15 -14.16
CA ASP A 22 -4.21 -12.34 -15.58
C ASP A 22 -4.78 -11.21 -16.45
N LYS A 23 -5.76 -10.46 -15.94
CA LYS A 23 -6.42 -9.38 -16.68
C LYS A 23 -5.88 -7.99 -16.35
N VAL A 24 -5.00 -7.87 -15.35
CA VAL A 24 -4.35 -6.61 -15.02
C VAL A 24 -3.00 -6.45 -15.71
N LYS A 25 -2.72 -5.24 -16.19
CA LYS A 25 -1.45 -4.86 -16.82
C LYS A 25 -0.65 -3.99 -15.88
N THR A 26 0.66 -4.25 -15.78
CA THR A 26 1.55 -3.40 -14.97
C THR A 26 1.93 -2.13 -15.74
N CYS A 27 2.17 -1.04 -15.01
CA CYS A 27 2.73 0.17 -15.61
C CYS A 27 4.09 -0.16 -16.27
N GLY A 28 4.22 0.07 -17.58
CA GLY A 28 5.44 -0.26 -18.32
C GLY A 28 6.70 0.49 -17.85
N ARG A 29 6.53 1.65 -17.21
CA ARG A 29 7.64 2.47 -16.67
C ARG A 29 8.16 1.94 -15.33
N CYS A 30 7.34 2.02 -14.28
CA CYS A 30 7.80 1.65 -12.92
C CYS A 30 7.60 0.18 -12.58
N ARG A 31 6.66 -0.51 -13.24
CA ARG A 31 6.27 -1.91 -12.95
C ARG A 31 5.86 -2.14 -11.48
N LEU A 32 5.29 -1.10 -10.83
CA LEU A 32 4.84 -1.13 -9.43
C LEU A 32 3.31 -1.19 -9.29
N VAL A 33 2.59 -0.47 -10.14
CA VAL A 33 1.11 -0.39 -10.11
C VAL A 33 0.49 -1.15 -11.28
N ARG A 34 -0.77 -1.53 -11.12
CA ARG A 34 -1.53 -2.35 -12.07
C ARG A 34 -2.84 -1.68 -12.49
N TYR A 35 -3.26 -1.87 -13.73
CA TYR A 35 -4.49 -1.32 -14.30
C TYR A 35 -5.22 -2.41 -15.09
N CYS A 36 -6.55 -2.41 -15.04
CA CYS A 36 -7.35 -3.32 -15.87
C CYS A 36 -7.36 -2.92 -17.35
N SER A 37 -7.08 -1.65 -17.67
CA SER A 37 -7.14 -1.13 -19.04
C SER A 37 -6.19 0.06 -19.26
N LYS A 38 -5.98 0.45 -20.53
CA LYS A 38 -5.18 1.62 -20.89
C LYS A 38 -5.88 2.91 -20.46
N GLU A 39 -7.20 2.94 -20.52
CA GLU A 39 -8.05 4.06 -20.11
C GLU A 39 -7.87 4.33 -18.61
N CYS A 40 -7.89 3.28 -17.78
CA CYS A 40 -7.60 3.39 -16.35
C CYS A 40 -6.18 3.90 -16.07
N GLN A 41 -5.19 3.47 -16.87
CA GLN A 41 -3.82 3.97 -16.73
C GLN A 41 -3.72 5.45 -17.08
N VAL A 42 -4.35 5.89 -18.17
CA VAL A 42 -4.37 7.29 -18.62
C VAL A 42 -5.10 8.18 -17.60
N ALA A 43 -6.25 7.72 -17.09
CA ALA A 43 -7.01 8.46 -16.08
C ALA A 43 -6.23 8.62 -14.77
N SER A 44 -5.50 7.58 -14.34
CA SER A 44 -4.60 7.63 -13.18
C SER A 44 -3.36 8.51 -13.40
N TRP A 45 -2.97 8.78 -14.65
CA TRP A 45 -1.66 9.34 -14.97
C TRP A 45 -1.36 10.68 -14.28
N LYS A 46 -2.37 11.56 -14.14
CA LYS A 46 -2.20 12.87 -13.49
C LYS A 46 -1.63 12.75 -12.08
N ILE A 47 -2.05 11.74 -11.32
CA ILE A 47 -1.61 11.48 -9.95
C ILE A 47 -0.40 10.53 -9.95
N HIS A 48 -0.47 9.45 -10.74
CA HIS A 48 0.56 8.42 -10.77
C HIS A 48 1.93 8.98 -11.20
N LYS A 49 1.99 9.91 -12.16
CA LYS A 49 3.25 10.46 -12.68
C LYS A 49 4.13 11.07 -11.61
N LEU A 50 3.53 11.63 -10.55
CA LEU A 50 4.24 12.27 -9.43
C LEU A 50 5.06 11.28 -8.60
N ARG A 51 4.67 10.00 -8.61
CA ARG A 51 5.31 8.91 -7.85
C ARG A 51 5.83 7.78 -8.74
N CYS A 52 5.71 7.92 -10.06
CA CYS A 52 6.17 6.91 -11.02
C CYS A 52 7.69 6.92 -11.12
N ASN A 53 8.36 6.02 -10.41
CA ASN A 53 9.81 5.90 -10.40
C ASN A 53 10.28 4.67 -11.19
N PRO A 54 10.81 4.83 -12.42
CA PRO A 54 11.35 3.71 -13.21
C PRO A 54 12.62 3.09 -12.61
N ASN A 55 13.38 3.87 -11.83
CA ASN A 55 14.70 3.48 -11.33
C ASN A 55 14.64 2.80 -9.95
N LEU A 56 13.45 2.72 -9.33
CA LEU A 56 13.32 2.14 -7.98
C LEU A 56 13.86 0.70 -7.92
N ARG A 57 13.53 -0.12 -8.90
CA ARG A 57 13.98 -1.52 -8.94
C ARG A 57 15.49 -1.63 -9.08
N GLU A 58 16.10 -0.81 -9.92
CA GLU A 58 17.55 -0.79 -10.09
C GLU A 58 18.25 -0.29 -8.82
N LYS A 59 17.73 0.76 -8.18
CA LYS A 59 18.25 1.26 -6.90
C LYS A 59 18.19 0.19 -5.82
N LEU A 60 17.07 -0.52 -5.72
CA LEU A 60 16.92 -1.63 -4.77
C LEU A 60 17.86 -2.80 -5.13
N ALA A 61 18.09 -3.11 -6.40
CA ALA A 61 18.99 -4.19 -6.79
C ALA A 61 20.44 -3.95 -6.38
N LYS A 62 20.86 -2.69 -6.22
CA LYS A 62 22.20 -2.30 -5.72
C LYS A 62 22.32 -2.40 -4.20
N ASP A 63 21.21 -2.56 -3.48
CA ASP A 63 21.15 -2.69 -2.02
C ASP A 63 20.44 -4.01 -1.65
N PRO A 64 21.19 -5.12 -1.50
CA PRO A 64 20.61 -6.41 -1.16
C PRO A 64 19.80 -6.41 0.14
N VAL A 65 20.22 -5.60 1.12
CA VAL A 65 19.56 -5.49 2.43
C VAL A 65 18.22 -4.76 2.26
N GLY A 66 18.23 -3.59 1.62
CA GLY A 66 17.03 -2.83 1.32
C GLY A 66 16.07 -3.59 0.40
N TYR A 67 16.57 -4.35 -0.57
CA TYR A 67 15.76 -5.21 -1.42
C TYR A 67 15.03 -6.31 -0.62
N ALA A 68 15.75 -7.01 0.25
CA ALA A 68 15.18 -8.05 1.10
C ALA A 68 14.13 -7.46 2.05
N LEU A 69 14.44 -6.31 2.66
CA LEU A 69 13.52 -5.62 3.56
C LEU A 69 12.26 -5.14 2.84
N ASN A 70 12.39 -4.49 1.68
CA ASN A 70 11.27 -4.04 0.86
C ASN A 70 10.40 -5.22 0.38
N THR A 71 11.01 -6.36 0.05
CA THR A 71 10.30 -7.58 -0.33
C THR A 71 9.50 -8.13 0.85
N ALA A 72 10.10 -8.22 2.04
CA ALA A 72 9.42 -8.66 3.25
C ALA A 72 8.26 -7.73 3.62
N LEU A 73 8.50 -6.42 3.59
CA LEU A 73 7.49 -5.39 3.88
C LEU A 73 6.33 -5.46 2.89
N SER A 74 6.61 -5.58 1.59
CA SER A 74 5.58 -5.70 0.56
C SER A 74 4.70 -6.95 0.76
N LYS A 75 5.29 -8.08 1.16
CA LYS A 75 4.52 -9.30 1.49
C LYS A 75 3.65 -9.08 2.72
N TRP A 76 4.21 -8.52 3.79
CA TRP A 76 3.48 -8.23 5.02
C TRP A 76 2.31 -7.27 4.77
N ILE A 77 2.53 -6.14 4.09
CA ILE A 77 1.47 -5.18 3.75
C ILE A 77 0.37 -5.86 2.95
N ASN A 78 0.68 -6.74 1.98
CA ASN A 78 -0.38 -7.40 1.21
C ASN A 78 -1.29 -8.30 2.06
N ASN A 79 -0.74 -8.93 3.09
CA ASN A 79 -1.53 -9.74 4.02
C ASN A 79 -2.39 -8.87 4.95
N TRP A 80 -1.87 -7.73 5.39
CA TRP A 80 -2.52 -6.87 6.38
C TRP A 80 -3.29 -5.70 5.78
N ARG A 81 -3.24 -5.50 4.44
CA ARG A 81 -3.79 -4.30 3.78
C ARG A 81 -5.24 -4.03 4.15
N GLY A 82 -6.08 -5.06 4.22
CA GLY A 82 -7.49 -4.91 4.61
C GLY A 82 -7.62 -4.31 6.01
N GLU A 83 -6.91 -4.87 6.99
CA GLU A 83 -6.93 -4.38 8.37
C GLU A 83 -6.32 -3.00 8.51
N LEU A 84 -5.19 -2.73 7.83
CA LEU A 84 -4.54 -1.41 7.86
C LEU A 84 -5.48 -0.30 7.35
N HIS A 85 -6.28 -0.57 6.32
CA HIS A 85 -7.30 0.39 5.85
C HIS A 85 -8.45 0.56 6.85
N ARG A 86 -8.91 -0.52 7.50
CA ARG A 86 -9.97 -0.42 8.52
C ARG A 86 -9.52 0.36 9.73
N TRP A 87 -8.29 0.13 10.20
CA TRP A 87 -7.71 0.89 11.30
C TRP A 87 -7.57 2.36 10.95
N ALA A 88 -7.17 2.68 9.71
CA ALA A 88 -7.15 4.07 9.25
C ALA A 88 -8.55 4.70 9.28
N LEU A 89 -9.59 3.99 8.84
CA LEU A 89 -10.97 4.49 8.89
C LEU A 89 -11.47 4.71 10.33
N TRP A 90 -11.18 3.78 11.24
CA TRP A 90 -11.55 3.91 12.65
C TRP A 90 -10.78 5.02 13.35
N ALA A 91 -9.48 5.16 13.07
CA ALA A 91 -8.67 6.23 13.65
C ALA A 91 -9.11 7.60 13.13
N MET A 92 -9.37 7.76 11.83
CA MET A 92 -9.74 9.08 11.31
C MET A 92 -11.13 9.55 11.75
N ASP A 93 -11.99 8.65 12.25
CA ASP A 93 -13.34 8.91 12.78
C ASP A 93 -14.12 10.01 12.03
N LEU A 94 -14.15 9.88 10.70
CA LEU A 94 -14.64 10.95 9.81
C LEU A 94 -16.11 11.31 10.06
N ALA A 95 -16.90 10.39 10.60
CA ALA A 95 -18.31 10.63 10.91
C ALA A 95 -18.49 11.62 12.07
N ASN A 96 -17.51 11.71 12.96
CA ASN A 96 -17.53 12.58 14.14
C ASN A 96 -16.48 13.70 14.08
N SER A 97 -15.82 13.88 12.92
CA SER A 97 -14.74 14.85 12.72
C SER A 97 -15.13 15.96 11.75
N PRO A 98 -14.42 17.11 11.76
CA PRO A 98 -14.62 18.18 10.79
C PRO A 98 -14.45 17.72 9.32
N PRO A 99 -15.12 18.37 8.35
CA PRO A 99 -15.05 17.97 6.94
C PRO A 99 -13.64 17.98 6.33
N ASP A 100 -12.72 18.76 6.89
CA ASP A 100 -11.34 18.91 6.45
C ASP A 100 -10.35 17.98 7.17
N GLN A 101 -10.83 17.04 8.00
CA GLN A 101 -9.99 16.10 8.77
C GLN A 101 -8.96 15.36 7.90
N LEU A 102 -9.34 14.96 6.68
CA LEU A 102 -8.45 14.27 5.73
C LEU A 102 -7.35 15.18 5.16
N ALA A 103 -7.55 16.49 5.16
CA ALA A 103 -6.58 17.46 4.68
C ALA A 103 -5.58 17.88 5.77
N THR A 104 -6.00 17.82 7.03
CA THR A 104 -5.23 18.35 8.17
C THR A 104 -4.56 17.27 9.01
N HIS A 105 -5.04 16.02 8.95
CA HIS A 105 -4.54 14.93 9.78
C HIS A 105 -4.09 13.72 8.96
N CYS A 106 -3.09 13.01 9.47
CA CYS A 106 -2.68 11.71 8.95
C CYS A 106 -2.75 10.61 10.00
N PHE A 107 -3.13 9.41 9.57
CA PHE A 107 -3.00 8.19 10.35
C PHE A 107 -1.60 7.59 10.12
N VAL A 108 -0.80 7.52 11.17
CA VAL A 108 0.55 6.93 11.14
C VAL A 108 0.54 5.62 11.92
N ILE A 109 1.13 4.58 11.32
CA ILE A 109 1.44 3.32 11.99
C ILE A 109 2.94 3.16 11.99
N GLU A 110 3.52 2.98 13.16
CA GLU A 110 4.90 2.56 13.31
C GLU A 110 4.99 1.04 13.29
N ILE A 111 5.95 0.52 12.53
CA ILE A 111 6.20 -0.91 12.41
C ILE A 111 7.65 -1.25 12.73
N GLU A 112 7.82 -2.32 13.49
CA GLU A 112 9.12 -2.85 13.88
C GLU A 112 9.33 -4.24 13.31
N ARG A 113 10.56 -4.55 12.91
CA ARG A 113 10.95 -5.90 12.54
C ARG A 113 11.03 -6.78 13.78
N ARG A 114 10.42 -7.97 13.74
CA ARG A 114 10.62 -8.98 14.79
C ARG A 114 11.97 -9.68 14.61
N MET A 115 12.72 -9.88 15.70
CA MET A 115 14.01 -10.59 15.65
C MET A 115 13.84 -12.04 15.18
N ASN A 116 12.82 -12.74 15.67
CA ASN A 116 12.50 -14.14 15.33
C ASN A 116 11.05 -14.26 14.84
N PRO A 117 10.76 -13.96 13.56
CA PRO A 117 9.40 -13.99 13.05
C PRO A 117 8.92 -15.44 12.86
N PRO A 118 7.81 -15.86 13.50
CA PRO A 118 7.31 -17.24 13.36
C PRO A 118 6.72 -17.52 11.96
N SER A 119 6.32 -16.47 11.25
CA SER A 119 5.71 -16.56 9.93
C SER A 119 5.87 -15.24 9.16
N SER A 120 5.59 -15.26 7.85
CA SER A 120 5.58 -14.04 7.03
C SER A 120 4.50 -13.02 7.47
N LEU A 121 3.42 -13.47 8.10
CA LEU A 121 2.38 -12.60 8.69
C LEU A 121 2.89 -11.84 9.91
N GLN A 122 3.81 -12.44 10.66
CA GLN A 122 4.36 -11.90 11.90
C GLN A 122 5.78 -11.35 11.70
N PHE A 123 6.17 -11.05 10.45
CA PHE A 123 7.50 -10.52 10.15
C PHE A 123 7.72 -9.15 10.79
N PHE A 124 6.69 -8.30 10.75
CA PHE A 124 6.65 -7.02 11.44
C PHE A 124 5.60 -7.06 12.55
N ARG A 125 5.77 -6.21 13.55
CA ARG A 125 4.73 -5.85 14.53
C ARG A 125 4.47 -4.36 14.46
N VAL A 126 3.26 -3.94 14.77
CA VAL A 126 2.96 -2.52 15.00
C VAL A 126 3.46 -2.15 16.39
N SER A 127 4.26 -1.09 16.50
CA SER A 127 4.66 -0.50 17.78
C SER A 127 3.57 0.46 18.27
N THR A 128 3.50 0.63 19.59
CA THR A 128 2.32 1.00 20.38
C THR A 128 1.83 2.45 20.25
N THR A 129 2.03 3.11 19.11
CA THR A 129 1.67 4.53 18.99
C THR A 129 1.10 4.86 17.62
N CYS A 130 -0.20 5.14 17.62
CA CYS A 130 -0.86 5.82 16.52
C CYS A 130 -0.83 7.31 16.83
N HIS A 131 -0.02 8.07 16.10
CA HIS A 131 0.09 9.52 16.28
C HIS A 131 -0.83 10.24 15.30
N TYR A 132 -1.66 11.15 15.83
CA TYR A 132 -2.27 12.20 15.04
C TYR A 132 -1.24 13.29 14.85
N ILE A 133 -0.88 13.58 13.61
CA ILE A 133 -0.07 14.75 13.27
C ILE A 133 -1.01 15.71 12.57
N GLN A 134 -1.34 16.81 13.26
CA GLN A 134 -2.03 17.95 12.68
C GLN A 134 -0.99 18.80 11.94
N TYR A 135 -1.10 18.91 10.63
CA TYR A 135 -0.27 19.83 9.84
C TYR A 135 -0.97 21.19 9.80
N PHE A 136 -0.29 22.23 10.30
CA PHE A 136 -0.67 23.64 10.12
C PHE A 136 -0.09 24.19 8.82
#